data_AF-A0A3L8BUC9-F1
#
_entry.id   AF-A0A3L8BUC9-F1
#
_cell.length_a   1.000
_cell.length_b   1.000
_cell.length_c   1.000
_cell.angle_alpha   90.00
_cell.angle_beta   90.00
_cell.angle_gamma   90.00
#
_symmetry.space_group_name_H-M   'P 1'
#
loop_
_entity.id
_entity.type
_entity.pdbx_description
1 polymer ?
#
loop_
_entity_poly.entity_id
_entity_poly.type
_entity_poly.pdbx_seq_one_letter_code
_entity_poly.pdbx_strand_id
1 'polypeptide(L)'
;MNEASAVGLHGKLPQQRDFVTRNLPLAFCVGWDEWMQRSLLASQEALGNGWLEVYLTSPVWRFVLSQGILDQRVWAGVMVPSVDKVGRYYPLVLAQPLAADTLPTAPLLEAADWFDALEAFAVEALQAGHSFTEIEHRLQQLRPLECHHRAAGKWEPGRPLALFIPPQQSPGQGYPYLLHELLQQRLSAYSLWSSAGSERVAPAHLISGYLPAAQCYTSLLTGGWAQCGWSTPLNAITPLAFFSNNCNNTHEIQNE
;
A
#
# COMPACT_ATOMS: atom_id res chain seq x y z
N MET A 1 -10.97 -5.20 23.58
CA MET A 1 -11.36 -5.69 22.24
C MET A 1 -11.29 -4.48 21.32
N ASN A 2 -10.23 -4.37 20.50
CA ASN A 2 -10.22 -3.38 19.43
C ASN A 2 -11.14 -3.91 18.33
N GLU A 3 -12.29 -3.30 18.12
CA GLU A 3 -13.07 -3.57 16.91
C GLU A 3 -12.20 -3.17 15.71
N ALA A 4 -11.96 -4.13 14.81
CA ALA A 4 -11.33 -3.82 13.53
C ALA A 4 -12.25 -2.83 12.80
N SER A 5 -11.73 -1.64 12.53
CA SER A 5 -12.49 -0.63 11.80
C SER A 5 -12.75 -1.12 10.37
N ALA A 6 -13.95 -0.86 9.85
CA ALA A 6 -14.31 -1.28 8.50
C ALA A 6 -13.55 -0.51 7.41
N VAL A 7 -13.51 -1.07 6.21
CA VAL A 7 -13.04 -0.39 5.00
C VAL A 7 -13.97 0.79 4.69
N GLY A 8 -13.37 1.92 4.36
CA GLY A 8 -14.05 3.09 3.82
C GLY A 8 -13.63 3.39 2.39
N LEU A 9 -14.39 4.27 1.75
CA LEU A 9 -14.15 4.71 0.37
C LEU A 9 -14.22 6.22 0.27
N HIS A 10 -13.35 6.80 -0.56
CA HIS A 10 -13.38 8.22 -0.92
C HIS A 10 -12.96 8.41 -2.37
N GLY A 11 -13.54 9.39 -3.08
CA GLY A 11 -13.14 9.76 -4.44
C GLY A 11 -14.31 9.85 -5.41
N LYS A 12 -14.06 9.59 -6.69
CA LYS A 12 -15.07 9.64 -7.75
C LYS A 12 -15.50 8.24 -8.19
N LEU A 13 -16.77 8.15 -8.58
CA LEU A 13 -17.39 6.96 -9.16
C LEU A 13 -18.12 7.35 -10.45
N PRO A 14 -18.06 6.55 -11.52
CA PRO A 14 -18.67 6.89 -12.82
C PRO A 14 -20.18 7.14 -12.77
N GLN A 15 -20.88 6.59 -11.78
CA GLN A 15 -22.33 6.71 -11.64
C GLN A 15 -22.74 7.94 -10.78
N GLN A 16 -21.78 8.59 -10.12
CA GLN A 16 -22.01 9.74 -9.24
C GLN A 16 -21.50 11.03 -9.88
N ARG A 17 -22.18 12.16 -9.63
CA ARG A 17 -21.73 13.46 -10.14
C ARG A 17 -20.62 14.02 -9.27
N ASP A 18 -20.73 13.90 -7.96
CA ASP A 18 -19.81 14.51 -7.00
C ASP A 18 -18.95 13.47 -6.28
N PHE A 19 -18.06 13.96 -5.41
CA PHE A 19 -17.26 13.09 -4.56
C PHE A 19 -18.15 12.26 -3.63
N VAL A 20 -17.70 11.04 -3.39
CA VAL A 20 -18.33 10.14 -2.43
C VAL A 20 -17.35 9.88 -1.30
N THR A 21 -17.84 9.86 -0.06
CA THR A 21 -17.08 9.46 1.12
C THR A 21 -17.94 8.55 2.00
N ARG A 22 -17.42 7.39 2.40
CA ARG A 22 -18.03 6.49 3.40
C ARG A 22 -16.97 5.89 4.31
N ASN A 23 -17.30 5.77 5.60
CA ASN A 23 -16.47 5.14 6.64
C ASN A 23 -15.02 5.66 6.72
N LEU A 24 -14.74 6.86 6.20
CA LEU A 24 -13.44 7.52 6.31
C LEU A 24 -13.59 8.81 7.12
N PRO A 25 -12.71 9.05 8.11
CA PRO A 25 -12.72 10.27 8.89
C PRO A 25 -12.28 11.46 8.05
N LEU A 26 -12.74 12.66 8.41
CA LEU A 26 -12.42 13.90 7.71
C LEU A 26 -10.90 14.13 7.60
N ALA A 27 -10.15 13.83 8.66
CA ALA A 27 -8.69 14.00 8.68
C ALA A 27 -7.98 13.18 7.58
N PHE A 28 -8.46 11.96 7.31
CA PHE A 28 -7.95 11.15 6.20
C PHE A 28 -8.24 11.84 4.86
N CYS A 29 -9.50 12.22 4.63
CA CYS A 29 -9.94 12.80 3.36
C CYS A 29 -9.17 14.09 3.04
N VAL A 30 -9.02 15.00 4.01
CA VAL A 30 -8.31 16.27 3.80
C VAL A 30 -6.85 16.04 3.43
N GLY A 31 -6.11 15.22 4.20
CA GLY A 31 -4.70 14.96 3.90
C GLY A 31 -4.49 14.22 2.58
N TRP A 32 -5.41 13.30 2.25
CA TRP A 32 -5.40 12.58 0.98
C TRP A 32 -5.70 13.51 -0.21
N ASP A 33 -6.74 14.34 -0.11
CA ASP A 33 -7.14 15.31 -1.13
C ASP A 33 -6.04 16.34 -1.42
N GLU A 34 -5.41 16.89 -0.38
CA GLU A 34 -4.31 17.83 -0.55
C GLU A 34 -3.14 17.24 -1.34
N TRP A 35 -2.80 15.98 -1.05
CA TRP A 35 -1.75 15.27 -1.80
C TRP A 35 -2.19 14.95 -3.23
N MET A 36 -3.40 14.40 -3.40
CA MET A 36 -3.92 13.99 -4.70
C MET A 36 -4.09 15.17 -5.66
N GLN A 37 -4.60 16.31 -5.20
CA GLN A 37 -4.79 17.49 -6.03
C GLN A 37 -3.45 18.00 -6.59
N ARG A 38 -2.42 18.09 -5.73
CA ARG A 38 -1.06 18.47 -6.18
C ARG A 38 -0.48 17.47 -7.16
N SER A 39 -0.69 16.18 -6.91
CA SER A 39 -0.18 15.08 -7.73
C SER A 39 -0.84 14.99 -9.11
N LEU A 40 -2.17 15.17 -9.17
CA LEU A 40 -2.90 15.24 -10.44
C LEU A 40 -2.47 16.47 -11.24
N LEU A 41 -2.35 17.65 -10.61
CA LEU A 41 -1.87 18.86 -11.27
C LEU A 41 -0.46 18.67 -11.86
N ALA A 42 0.50 18.23 -11.04
CA ALA A 42 1.88 18.03 -11.48
C ALA A 42 2.00 16.99 -12.60
N SER A 43 1.24 15.89 -12.54
CA SER A 43 1.24 14.89 -13.61
C SER A 43 0.59 15.41 -14.89
N GLN A 44 -0.49 16.20 -14.81
CA GLN A 44 -1.11 16.85 -15.96
C GLN A 44 -0.14 17.82 -16.64
N GLU A 45 0.56 18.64 -15.87
CA GLU A 45 1.58 19.57 -16.37
C GLU A 45 2.74 18.83 -17.05
N ALA A 46 3.20 17.72 -16.45
CA ALA A 46 4.33 16.95 -16.97
C ALA A 46 3.99 16.16 -18.25
N LEU A 47 2.75 15.65 -18.37
CA LEU A 47 2.35 14.73 -19.43
C LEU A 47 1.55 15.41 -20.56
N GLY A 48 1.00 16.60 -20.31
CA GLY A 48 0.22 17.36 -21.27
C GLY A 48 -0.91 16.53 -21.90
N ASN A 49 -0.99 16.54 -23.23
CA ASN A 49 -2.04 15.84 -23.98
C ASN A 49 -2.04 14.32 -23.78
N GLY A 50 -0.92 13.72 -23.39
CA GLY A 50 -0.82 12.27 -23.14
C GLY A 50 -1.33 11.85 -21.76
N TRP A 51 -1.64 12.80 -20.87
CA TRP A 51 -1.99 12.53 -19.48
C TRP A 51 -3.20 11.61 -19.33
N LEU A 52 -4.26 11.85 -20.11
CA LEU A 52 -5.51 11.13 -19.93
C LEU A 52 -5.37 9.63 -20.23
N GLU A 53 -4.65 9.30 -21.30
CA GLU A 53 -4.41 7.91 -21.71
C GLU A 53 -3.64 7.16 -20.60
N VAL A 54 -2.57 7.75 -20.07
CA VAL A 54 -1.77 7.10 -19.02
C VAL A 54 -2.50 7.07 -17.68
N TYR A 55 -3.33 8.06 -17.37
CA TYR A 55 -4.16 8.04 -16.16
C TYR A 55 -5.16 6.88 -16.18
N LEU A 56 -5.92 6.73 -17.28
CA LEU A 56 -6.95 5.69 -17.40
C LEU A 56 -6.39 4.27 -17.51
N THR A 57 -5.14 4.13 -17.97
CA THR A 57 -4.43 2.84 -18.08
C THR A 57 -3.40 2.61 -16.96
N SER A 58 -3.37 3.51 -15.96
CA SER A 58 -2.51 3.36 -14.79
C SER A 58 -3.00 2.20 -13.91
N PRO A 59 -2.08 1.51 -13.22
CA PRO A 59 -2.45 0.33 -12.47
C PRO A 59 -3.16 0.67 -11.16
N VAL A 60 -3.75 -0.36 -10.54
CA VAL A 60 -4.17 -0.27 -9.14
C VAL A 60 -2.93 -0.26 -8.26
N TRP A 61 -2.93 0.61 -7.25
CA TRP A 61 -1.88 0.74 -6.27
C TRP A 61 -2.36 0.33 -4.90
N ARG A 62 -1.80 -0.75 -4.34
CA ARG A 62 -1.89 -1.08 -2.92
C ARG A 62 -0.99 -0.13 -2.15
N PHE A 63 -1.42 0.28 -0.96
CA PHE A 63 -0.60 1.11 -0.10
C PHE A 63 -0.70 0.73 1.37
N VAL A 64 0.35 1.05 2.11
CA VAL A 64 0.36 1.14 3.57
C VAL A 64 1.05 2.44 3.99
N LEU A 65 0.40 3.23 4.84
CA LEU A 65 0.92 4.48 5.38
C LEU A 65 1.26 4.27 6.86
N SER A 66 2.49 4.56 7.25
CA SER A 66 2.84 4.60 8.68
C SER A 66 2.11 5.74 9.39
N GLN A 67 2.15 5.71 10.73
CA GLN A 67 1.73 6.86 11.54
C GLN A 67 2.47 8.13 11.12
N GLY A 68 1.81 9.29 11.29
CA GLY A 68 2.37 10.61 11.04
C GLY A 68 2.27 11.09 9.59
N ILE A 69 1.66 10.31 8.69
CA ILE A 69 1.40 10.74 7.30
C ILE A 69 0.10 11.53 7.19
N LEU A 70 -1.02 10.90 7.53
CA LEU A 70 -2.34 11.54 7.47
C LEU A 70 -2.84 11.88 8.89
N ASP A 71 -2.64 10.96 9.82
CA ASP A 71 -2.92 11.10 11.24
C ASP A 71 -2.03 10.14 12.05
N GLN A 72 -2.39 9.87 13.31
CA GLN A 72 -1.65 8.96 14.20
C GLN A 72 -2.00 7.47 14.01
N ARG A 73 -2.71 7.11 12.94
CA ARG A 73 -3.02 5.71 12.61
C ARG A 73 -2.14 5.20 11.49
N VAL A 74 -2.00 3.88 11.44
CA VAL A 74 -1.52 3.18 10.26
C VAL A 74 -2.71 3.02 9.31
N TRP A 75 -2.52 3.24 8.02
CA TRP A 75 -3.57 3.06 7.02
C TRP A 75 -3.14 2.03 5.99
N ALA A 76 -4.05 1.16 5.57
CA ALA A 76 -3.82 0.25 4.44
C ALA A 76 -4.99 0.37 3.46
N GLY A 77 -4.72 0.19 2.17
CA GLY A 77 -5.77 0.38 1.18
C GLY A 77 -5.31 0.24 -0.27
N VAL A 78 -6.22 0.55 -1.19
CA VAL A 78 -5.95 0.59 -2.62
C VAL A 78 -6.40 1.90 -3.24
N MET A 79 -5.71 2.33 -4.29
CA MET A 79 -6.06 3.48 -5.11
C MET A 79 -6.17 3.03 -6.58
N VAL A 80 -7.27 3.38 -7.23
CA VAL A 80 -7.54 3.06 -8.65
C VAL A 80 -7.90 4.34 -9.40
N PRO A 81 -7.40 4.56 -10.65
CA PRO A 81 -7.85 5.68 -11.47
C PRO A 81 -9.36 5.65 -11.68
N SER A 82 -10.00 6.81 -11.62
CA SER A 82 -11.46 6.93 -11.71
C SER A 82 -11.90 8.26 -12.29
N VAL A 83 -13.18 8.34 -12.64
CA VAL A 83 -13.84 9.48 -13.24
C VAL A 83 -15.27 9.57 -12.68
N ASP A 84 -15.81 10.78 -12.58
CA ASP A 84 -17.24 10.95 -12.27
C ASP A 84 -18.13 10.93 -13.52
N LYS A 85 -19.45 10.98 -13.28
CA LYS A 85 -20.47 10.98 -14.32
C LYS A 85 -20.36 12.13 -15.34
N VAL A 86 -19.68 13.21 -14.99
CA VAL A 86 -19.51 14.40 -15.86
C VAL A 86 -18.12 14.50 -16.48
N GLY A 87 -17.26 13.49 -16.27
CA GLY A 87 -15.95 13.41 -16.91
C GLY A 87 -14.80 14.08 -16.15
N ARG A 88 -14.97 14.41 -14.86
CA ARG A 88 -13.87 14.95 -14.03
C ARG A 88 -13.09 13.78 -13.42
N TYR A 89 -11.78 13.77 -13.61
CA TYR A 89 -10.88 12.70 -13.19
C TYR A 89 -10.38 12.90 -11.76
N TYR A 90 -10.51 11.87 -10.93
CA TYR A 90 -9.96 11.78 -9.57
C TYR A 90 -10.06 10.32 -9.12
N PRO A 91 -9.01 9.73 -8.53
CA PRO A 91 -9.02 8.30 -8.22
C PRO A 91 -10.05 7.92 -7.16
N LEU A 92 -10.49 6.67 -7.18
CA LEU A 92 -11.18 6.07 -6.05
C LEU A 92 -10.12 5.50 -5.10
N VAL A 93 -10.20 5.84 -3.81
CA VAL A 93 -9.41 5.24 -2.74
C VAL A 93 -10.30 4.41 -1.82
N LEU A 94 -9.86 3.21 -1.50
CA LEU A 94 -10.40 2.38 -0.44
C LEU A 94 -9.35 2.27 0.66
N ALA A 95 -9.73 2.52 1.90
CA ALA A 95 -8.77 2.51 3.01
C ALA A 95 -9.38 2.00 4.29
N GLN A 96 -8.57 1.34 5.10
CA GLN A 96 -8.91 0.92 6.45
C GLN A 96 -7.88 1.48 7.45
N PRO A 97 -8.32 2.11 8.55
CA PRO A 97 -7.42 2.43 9.64
C PRO A 97 -7.06 1.16 10.41
N LEU A 98 -5.78 1.01 10.72
CA LEU A 98 -5.25 -0.02 11.57
C LEU A 98 -4.86 0.59 12.92
N ALA A 99 -4.68 -0.27 13.94
CA ALA A 99 -4.22 0.17 15.24
C ALA A 99 -2.86 0.86 15.11
N ALA A 100 -2.61 1.91 15.91
CA ALA A 100 -1.38 2.70 15.82
C ALA A 100 -0.12 1.81 15.99
N ASP A 101 -0.17 0.83 16.88
CA ASP A 101 0.91 -0.11 17.16
C ASP A 101 1.09 -1.20 16.09
N THR A 102 0.30 -1.21 15.01
CA THR A 102 0.44 -2.17 13.89
C THR A 102 1.79 -2.02 13.20
N LEU A 103 2.44 -3.13 12.86
CA LEU A 103 3.66 -3.13 12.04
C LEU A 103 3.33 -2.78 10.57
N PRO A 104 3.70 -1.60 10.03
CA PRO A 104 3.24 -1.18 8.70
C PRO A 104 3.83 -1.99 7.54
N THR A 105 4.92 -2.72 7.76
CA THR A 105 5.58 -3.56 6.74
C THR A 105 4.93 -4.94 6.58
N ALA A 106 4.07 -5.37 7.52
CA ALA A 106 3.45 -6.69 7.47
C ALA A 106 2.31 -6.83 6.44
N PRO A 107 1.36 -5.87 6.30
CA PRO A 107 0.18 -6.08 5.45
C PRO A 107 0.51 -6.41 3.98
N LEU A 108 1.48 -5.74 3.36
CA LEU A 108 1.83 -6.00 1.96
C LEU A 108 2.43 -7.39 1.72
N LEU A 109 2.87 -8.08 2.78
CA LEU A 109 3.48 -9.41 2.70
C LEU A 109 2.49 -10.53 3.03
N GLU A 110 1.58 -10.28 3.96
CA GLU A 110 0.71 -11.32 4.54
C GLU A 110 -0.76 -11.19 4.14
N ALA A 111 -1.20 -10.01 3.71
CA ALA A 111 -2.61 -9.72 3.46
C ALA A 111 -2.97 -9.69 1.96
N ALA A 112 -2.31 -10.53 1.15
CA ALA A 112 -2.54 -10.59 -0.30
C ALA A 112 -4.04 -10.75 -0.63
N ASP A 113 -4.72 -11.72 -0.03
CA ASP A 113 -6.15 -11.98 -0.25
C ASP A 113 -7.05 -10.78 0.09
N TRP A 114 -6.68 -10.00 1.11
CA TRP A 114 -7.43 -8.81 1.49
C TRP A 114 -7.26 -7.70 0.44
N PHE A 115 -6.02 -7.45 0.01
CA PHE A 115 -5.77 -6.50 -1.06
C PHE A 115 -6.44 -6.92 -2.36
N ASP A 116 -6.34 -8.21 -2.74
CA ASP A 116 -6.99 -8.75 -3.95
C ASP A 116 -8.51 -8.52 -3.92
N ALA A 117 -9.16 -8.74 -2.76
CA ALA A 117 -10.58 -8.46 -2.58
C ALA A 117 -10.90 -6.96 -2.70
N LEU A 118 -10.06 -6.08 -2.17
CA LEU A 118 -10.21 -4.63 -2.29
C LEU A 118 -10.04 -4.16 -3.74
N GLU A 119 -9.05 -4.68 -4.46
CA GLU A 119 -8.83 -4.35 -5.87
C GLU A 119 -10.00 -4.80 -6.73
N ALA A 120 -10.48 -6.04 -6.54
CA ALA A 120 -11.65 -6.56 -7.24
C ALA A 120 -12.89 -5.69 -6.99
N PHE A 121 -13.15 -5.33 -5.73
CA PHE A 121 -14.25 -4.44 -5.38
C PHE A 121 -14.09 -3.04 -6.00
N ALA A 122 -12.88 -2.47 -5.95
CA ALA A 122 -12.60 -1.16 -6.52
C ALA A 122 -12.90 -1.14 -8.02
N VAL A 123 -12.39 -2.12 -8.77
CA VAL A 123 -12.62 -2.24 -10.22
C VAL A 123 -14.10 -2.43 -10.53
N GLU A 124 -14.81 -3.28 -9.78
CA GLU A 124 -16.24 -3.51 -9.99
C GLU A 124 -17.08 -2.25 -9.69
N ALA A 125 -16.72 -1.47 -8.67
CA ALA A 125 -17.40 -0.21 -8.36
C ALA A 125 -17.31 0.81 -9.51
N LEU A 126 -16.29 0.70 -10.38
CA LEU A 126 -16.13 1.55 -11.56
C LEU A 126 -16.93 1.05 -12.79
N GLN A 127 -17.45 -0.18 -12.77
CA GLN A 127 -18.17 -0.73 -13.91
C GLN A 127 -19.58 -0.12 -14.06
N ALA A 128 -20.02 0.03 -15.31
CA ALA A 128 -21.38 0.45 -15.59
C ALA A 128 -22.38 -0.62 -15.11
N GLY A 129 -23.42 -0.21 -14.39
CA GLY A 129 -24.50 -1.11 -13.96
C GLY A 129 -24.71 -1.21 -12.45
N HIS A 130 -23.71 -0.83 -11.64
CA HIS A 130 -23.87 -0.80 -10.18
C HIS A 130 -24.46 0.53 -9.71
N SER A 131 -25.61 0.47 -9.04
CA SER A 131 -26.13 1.61 -8.29
C SER A 131 -25.22 1.89 -7.10
N PHE A 132 -25.21 3.15 -6.66
CA PHE A 132 -24.39 3.54 -5.52
C PHE A 132 -24.80 2.83 -4.22
N THR A 133 -26.09 2.56 -4.04
CA THR A 133 -26.60 1.79 -2.89
C THR A 133 -26.08 0.35 -2.88
N GLU A 134 -25.93 -0.29 -4.03
CA GLU A 134 -25.32 -1.63 -4.11
C GLU A 134 -23.82 -1.58 -3.76
N ILE A 135 -23.12 -0.55 -4.20
CA ILE A 135 -21.70 -0.32 -3.83
C ILE A 135 -21.58 -0.14 -2.32
N GLU A 136 -22.44 0.67 -1.69
CA GLU A 136 -22.46 0.87 -0.24
C GLU A 136 -22.73 -0.42 0.53
N HIS A 137 -23.73 -1.21 0.09
CA HIS A 137 -24.05 -2.48 0.71
C HIS A 137 -22.87 -3.47 0.62
N ARG A 138 -22.22 -3.55 -0.54
CA ARG A 138 -21.06 -4.44 -0.74
C ARG A 138 -19.81 -3.98 0.02
N LEU A 139 -19.61 -2.66 0.17
CA LEU A 139 -18.54 -2.12 1.01
C LEU A 139 -18.64 -2.66 2.45
N GLN A 140 -19.86 -2.73 3.00
CA GLN A 140 -20.10 -3.25 4.35
C GLN A 140 -19.83 -4.76 4.49
N GLN A 141 -19.77 -5.49 3.37
CA GLN A 141 -19.49 -6.92 3.34
C GLN A 141 -18.00 -7.25 3.20
N LEU A 142 -17.15 -6.24 2.93
CA LEU A 142 -15.71 -6.45 2.89
C LEU A 142 -15.21 -6.86 4.27
N ARG A 143 -14.41 -7.93 4.30
CA ARG A 143 -13.78 -8.38 5.55
C ARG A 143 -12.76 -7.33 5.99
N PRO A 144 -12.80 -6.88 7.26
CA PRO A 144 -11.76 -6.01 7.78
C PRO A 144 -10.39 -6.69 7.74
N LEU A 145 -9.34 -5.91 7.49
CA LEU A 145 -7.97 -6.39 7.66
C LEU A 145 -7.66 -6.57 9.14
N GLU A 146 -7.30 -7.79 9.52
CA GLU A 146 -6.76 -8.09 10.84
C GLU A 146 -5.25 -8.21 10.73
N CYS A 147 -4.53 -7.35 11.46
CA CYS A 147 -3.07 -7.46 11.57
C CYS A 147 -2.70 -7.86 12.99
N HIS A 148 -1.94 -8.94 13.13
CA HIS A 148 -1.47 -9.45 14.43
C HIS A 148 -0.05 -8.99 14.76
N HIS A 149 0.67 -8.44 13.78
CA HIS A 149 2.04 -7.96 13.97
C HIS A 149 2.05 -6.54 14.55
N ARG A 150 2.91 -6.34 15.54
CA ARG A 150 3.07 -5.06 16.24
C ARG A 150 4.47 -4.52 16.08
N ALA A 151 4.57 -3.22 15.80
CA ALA A 151 5.85 -2.53 15.87
C ALA A 151 6.34 -2.57 17.32
N ALA A 152 7.57 -3.07 17.52
CA ALA A 152 8.12 -3.25 18.86
C ALA A 152 9.64 -3.11 18.85
N GLY A 153 10.15 -2.51 19.94
CA GLY A 153 11.58 -2.26 20.11
C GLY A 153 12.05 -1.01 19.38
N LYS A 154 13.30 -0.64 19.62
CA LYS A 154 14.05 0.33 18.83
C LYS A 154 15.47 -0.17 18.70
N TRP A 155 15.96 -0.29 17.48
CA TRP A 155 17.36 -0.64 17.27
C TRP A 155 18.26 0.59 17.43
N GLU A 156 19.18 0.54 18.40
CA GLU A 156 20.17 1.58 18.63
C GLU A 156 21.21 1.64 17.48
N PRO A 157 21.37 2.79 16.80
CA PRO A 157 22.36 2.93 15.74
C PRO A 157 23.78 2.56 16.20
N GLY A 158 24.47 1.76 15.39
CA GLY A 158 25.85 1.35 15.65
C GLY A 158 26.01 0.16 16.60
N ARG A 159 24.94 -0.36 17.20
CA ARG A 159 25.00 -1.62 17.97
C ARG A 159 24.69 -2.83 17.11
N PRO A 160 25.35 -3.99 17.32
CA PRO A 160 24.93 -5.25 16.71
C PRO A 160 23.49 -5.59 17.07
N LEU A 161 22.72 -6.09 16.11
CA LEU A 161 21.33 -6.51 16.29
C LEU A 161 21.24 -8.03 16.37
N ALA A 162 20.59 -8.54 17.41
CA ALA A 162 20.18 -9.94 17.50
C ALA A 162 18.67 -10.04 17.18
N LEU A 163 18.33 -10.84 16.17
CA LEU A 163 16.94 -11.14 15.83
C LEU A 163 16.56 -12.50 16.44
N PHE A 164 15.61 -12.50 17.37
CA PHE A 164 15.08 -13.72 17.97
C PHE A 164 13.98 -14.28 17.07
N ILE A 165 14.25 -15.42 16.45
CA ILE A 165 13.30 -16.14 15.60
C ILE A 165 12.78 -17.33 16.40
N PRO A 166 11.46 -17.48 16.59
CA PRO A 166 10.90 -18.64 17.25
C PRO A 166 11.35 -19.95 16.61
N PRO A 167 11.42 -21.06 17.36
CA PRO A 167 11.69 -22.37 16.80
C PRO A 167 10.78 -22.67 15.60
N GLN A 168 11.32 -23.37 14.60
CA GLN A 168 10.63 -23.77 13.35
C GLN A 168 10.16 -22.63 12.42
N GLN A 169 10.56 -21.37 12.66
CA GLN A 169 10.30 -20.27 11.73
C GLN A 169 11.54 -19.90 10.89
N SER A 170 11.31 -19.41 9.67
CA SER A 170 12.40 -18.93 8.82
C SER A 170 12.87 -17.53 9.28
N PRO A 171 14.16 -17.19 9.10
CA PRO A 171 14.65 -15.84 9.37
C PRO A 171 13.91 -14.74 8.61
N GLY A 172 13.29 -15.07 7.47
CA GLY A 172 12.50 -14.15 6.66
C GLY A 172 11.34 -13.50 7.42
N GLN A 173 10.79 -14.18 8.44
CA GLN A 173 9.73 -13.64 9.30
C GLN A 173 10.18 -12.44 10.14
N GLY A 174 11.49 -12.29 10.38
CA GLY A 174 12.07 -11.14 11.08
C GLY A 174 12.32 -9.92 10.19
N TYR A 175 12.35 -10.08 8.86
CA TYR A 175 12.70 -8.99 7.95
C TYR A 175 11.68 -7.85 7.88
N PRO A 176 10.35 -8.05 8.00
CA PRO A 176 9.41 -6.95 8.06
C PRO A 176 9.68 -6.03 9.26
N TYR A 177 10.04 -6.60 10.40
CA TYR A 177 10.42 -5.87 11.61
C TYR A 177 11.72 -5.09 11.40
N LEU A 178 12.75 -5.76 10.85
CA LEU A 178 14.03 -5.10 10.53
C LEU A 178 13.85 -3.94 9.53
N LEU A 179 13.03 -4.15 8.50
CA LEU A 179 12.73 -3.11 7.51
C LEU A 179 12.03 -1.91 8.17
N HIS A 180 11.05 -2.16 9.05
CA HIS A 180 10.38 -1.09 9.79
C HIS A 180 11.37 -0.25 10.61
N GLU A 181 12.24 -0.91 11.38
CA GLU A 181 13.27 -0.23 12.19
C GLU A 181 14.23 0.59 11.31
N LEU A 182 14.72 0.01 10.21
CA LEU A 182 15.61 0.70 9.27
C LEU A 182 14.95 1.92 8.61
N LEU A 183 13.65 1.83 8.30
CA LEU A 183 12.90 2.95 7.74
C LEU A 183 12.70 4.05 8.79
N GLN A 184 12.36 3.69 10.04
CA GLN A 184 12.20 4.66 11.13
C GLN A 184 13.49 5.40 11.49
N GLN A 185 14.65 4.78 11.33
CA GLN A 185 15.94 5.46 11.52
C GLN A 185 16.22 6.52 10.45
N ARG A 186 15.60 6.41 9.27
CA ARG A 186 15.84 7.32 8.14
C ARG A 186 14.72 8.33 7.91
N LEU A 187 13.49 7.95 8.27
CA LEU A 187 12.27 8.67 7.91
C LEU A 187 11.39 8.79 9.15
N SER A 188 10.90 10.00 9.43
CA SER A 188 9.95 10.21 10.55
C SER A 188 8.59 9.56 10.29
N ALA A 189 8.21 9.40 9.02
CA ALA A 189 7.07 8.61 8.57
C ALA A 189 7.33 8.14 7.12
N TYR A 190 6.72 7.02 6.73
CA TYR A 190 6.94 6.43 5.42
C TYR A 190 5.69 5.73 4.86
N SER A 191 5.57 5.73 3.54
CA SER A 191 4.54 4.99 2.81
C SER A 191 5.17 3.87 1.99
N LEU A 192 4.47 2.75 1.93
CA LEU A 192 4.79 1.60 1.11
C LEU A 192 3.72 1.48 0.03
N TRP A 193 4.13 1.18 -1.19
CA TRP A 193 3.22 0.98 -2.31
C TRP A 193 3.58 -0.30 -3.05
N SER A 194 2.58 -0.97 -3.61
CA SER A 194 2.77 -2.16 -4.42
C SER A 194 1.76 -2.16 -5.56
N SER A 195 2.20 -2.61 -6.73
CA SER A 195 1.31 -2.85 -7.86
C SER A 195 1.75 -4.08 -8.65
N ALA A 196 0.77 -4.84 -9.14
CA ALA A 196 0.98 -5.87 -10.15
C ALA A 196 1.28 -5.26 -11.54
N GLY A 197 1.24 -3.93 -11.67
CA GLY A 197 1.52 -3.22 -12.90
C GLY A 197 0.31 -3.07 -13.82
N SER A 198 0.57 -2.48 -14.97
CA SER A 198 -0.36 -2.34 -16.10
C SER A 198 0.42 -2.53 -17.40
N GLU A 199 -0.21 -2.26 -18.55
CA GLU A 199 0.47 -2.32 -19.85
C GLU A 199 1.72 -1.43 -19.93
N ARG A 200 1.73 -0.30 -19.20
CA ARG A 200 2.84 0.68 -19.20
C ARG A 200 3.72 0.60 -17.96
N VAL A 201 3.18 0.16 -16.84
CA VAL A 201 3.88 0.14 -15.55
C VAL A 201 4.24 -1.31 -15.20
N ALA A 202 5.53 -1.63 -15.11
CA ALA A 202 5.95 -2.94 -14.62
C ALA A 202 5.56 -3.14 -13.15
N PRO A 203 5.37 -4.40 -12.68
CA PRO A 203 5.17 -4.68 -11.27
C PRO A 203 6.26 -4.03 -10.41
N ALA A 204 5.86 -3.35 -9.33
CA ALA A 204 6.78 -2.55 -8.53
C ALA A 204 6.37 -2.47 -7.06
N HIS A 205 7.38 -2.41 -6.19
CA HIS A 205 7.25 -2.02 -4.79
C HIS A 205 7.99 -0.71 -4.56
N LEU A 206 7.32 0.26 -3.95
CA LEU A 206 7.84 1.59 -3.74
C LEU A 206 7.86 1.94 -2.25
N ILE A 207 8.88 2.70 -1.85
CA ILE A 207 9.01 3.24 -0.51
C ILE A 207 9.23 4.75 -0.63
N SER A 208 8.44 5.55 0.08
CA SER A 208 8.61 7.00 0.15
C SER A 208 8.62 7.46 1.60
N GLY A 209 9.41 8.50 1.90
CA GLY A 209 9.19 9.29 3.12
C GLY A 209 7.89 10.07 2.94
N TYR A 210 6.90 9.84 3.80
CA TYR A 210 5.53 10.33 3.62
C TYR A 210 4.88 9.85 2.31
N LEU A 211 3.81 10.51 1.86
CA LEU A 211 3.25 10.30 0.52
C LEU A 211 4.26 10.77 -0.55
N PRO A 212 4.34 10.12 -1.72
CA PRO A 212 5.25 10.53 -2.79
C PRO A 212 5.07 12.00 -3.15
N ALA A 213 6.15 12.72 -3.39
CA ALA A 213 6.06 14.10 -3.88
C ALA A 213 5.24 14.16 -5.18
N ALA A 214 4.61 15.31 -5.45
CA ALA A 214 3.70 15.47 -6.59
C ALA A 214 4.36 15.09 -7.94
N GLN A 215 5.65 15.38 -8.10
CA GLN A 215 6.40 14.98 -9.30
C GLN A 215 6.54 13.46 -9.40
N CYS A 216 6.84 12.79 -8.27
CA CYS A 216 7.01 11.33 -8.19
C CYS A 216 5.73 10.56 -8.53
N TYR A 217 4.55 11.15 -8.32
CA TYR A 217 3.26 10.56 -8.70
C TYR A 217 3.17 10.29 -10.21
N THR A 218 3.83 11.06 -11.05
CA THR A 218 3.84 10.84 -12.51
C THR A 218 4.35 9.43 -12.86
N SER A 219 5.34 8.90 -12.13
CA SER A 219 5.83 7.53 -12.34
C SER A 219 4.83 6.46 -11.91
N LEU A 220 3.91 6.75 -10.99
CA LEU A 220 2.82 5.82 -10.66
C LEU A 220 1.86 5.62 -11.84
N LEU A 221 1.82 6.57 -12.78
CA LEU A 221 1.04 6.47 -14.02
C LEU A 221 1.85 5.87 -15.18
N THR A 222 3.15 6.20 -15.28
CA THR A 222 3.96 5.94 -16.48
C THR A 222 5.02 4.85 -16.34
N GLY A 223 5.41 4.49 -15.10
CA GLY A 223 6.55 3.61 -14.83
C GLY A 223 7.92 4.29 -15.03
N GLY A 224 7.95 5.59 -15.37
CA GLY A 224 9.18 6.36 -15.54
C GLY A 224 9.83 6.76 -14.20
N TRP A 225 10.38 5.79 -13.46
CA TRP A 225 10.85 5.97 -12.08
C TRP A 225 11.96 7.03 -11.94
N ALA A 226 13.13 6.80 -12.54
CA ALA A 226 14.30 7.65 -12.36
C ALA A 226 14.09 9.10 -12.82
N GLN A 227 13.22 9.31 -13.80
CA GLN A 227 12.94 10.61 -14.41
C GLN A 227 12.09 11.52 -13.52
N CYS A 228 11.32 10.95 -12.59
CA CYS A 228 10.44 11.72 -11.72
C CYS A 228 10.86 11.65 -10.24
N GLY A 229 12.16 11.48 -9.97
CA GLY A 229 12.71 11.60 -8.62
C GLY A 229 12.79 10.31 -7.81
N TRP A 230 12.47 9.15 -8.39
CA TRP A 230 12.68 7.86 -7.72
C TRP A 230 14.13 7.39 -7.84
N SER A 231 14.71 6.95 -6.73
CA SER A 231 15.98 6.24 -6.73
C SER A 231 15.75 4.76 -7.05
N THR A 232 16.44 4.23 -8.07
CA THR A 232 16.33 2.83 -8.53
C THR A 232 17.71 2.14 -8.51
N PRO A 233 18.35 2.01 -7.32
CA PRO A 233 19.70 1.46 -7.23
C PRO A 233 19.75 -0.05 -7.44
N LEU A 234 18.59 -0.73 -7.42
CA LEU A 234 18.46 -2.17 -7.57
C LEU A 234 17.77 -2.48 -8.90
N ASN A 235 18.29 -3.48 -9.62
CA ASN A 235 17.59 -4.09 -10.75
C ASN A 235 16.46 -5.01 -10.27
N ALA A 236 15.70 -5.60 -11.20
CA ALA A 236 14.68 -6.61 -10.88
C ALA A 236 15.26 -7.69 -9.94
N ILE A 237 14.63 -7.84 -8.76
CA ILE A 237 15.10 -8.74 -7.72
C ILE A 237 14.71 -10.17 -8.11
N THR A 238 15.70 -11.03 -8.33
CA THR A 238 15.46 -12.46 -8.53
C THR A 238 15.08 -13.10 -7.19
N PRO A 239 14.02 -13.94 -7.13
CA PRO A 239 13.64 -14.60 -5.88
C PRO A 239 14.81 -15.40 -5.29
N LEU A 240 14.99 -15.30 -3.98
CA LEU A 240 15.89 -16.20 -3.26
C LEU A 240 15.31 -17.61 -3.32
N ALA A 241 16.08 -18.58 -3.81
CA ALA A 241 15.73 -19.98 -3.69
C ALA A 241 15.84 -20.38 -2.20
N PHE A 242 14.74 -20.30 -1.45
CA PHE A 242 14.70 -20.84 -0.10
C PHE A 242 14.62 -22.36 -0.19
N PHE A 243 15.77 -23.03 -0.20
CA PHE A 243 15.82 -24.46 0.08
C PHE A 243 15.38 -24.69 1.52
N SER A 244 14.36 -25.53 1.72
CA SER A 244 14.04 -26.06 3.03
C SER A 244 15.24 -26.89 3.51
N ASN A 245 16.07 -26.31 4.37
CA ASN A 245 17.10 -27.06 5.08
C ASN A 245 16.39 -28.07 6.00
N ASN A 246 16.20 -29.30 5.51
CA ASN A 246 16.04 -30.47 6.36
C ASN A 246 17.38 -30.72 7.06
N CYS A 247 17.67 -29.96 8.12
CA CYS A 247 18.73 -30.32 9.06
C CYS A 247 18.25 -31.51 9.91
N ASN A 248 18.30 -32.71 9.33
CA ASN A 248 18.35 -33.94 10.13
C ASN A 248 19.75 -34.07 10.71
N ASN A 249 20.00 -33.40 11.84
CA ASN A 249 21.14 -33.75 12.70
C ASN A 249 20.73 -34.94 13.58
N THR A 250 20.78 -36.15 13.01
CA THR A 250 20.97 -37.35 13.82
C THR A 250 22.42 -37.35 14.28
N HIS A 251 22.66 -36.89 15.51
CA HIS A 251 23.86 -37.22 16.25
C HIS A 251 23.82 -38.73 16.58
N GLU A 252 24.50 -39.55 15.78
CA GLU A 252 24.94 -40.86 16.25
C GLU A 252 26.04 -40.63 17.28
N ILE A 253 25.67 -40.77 18.55
CA ILE A 253 26.62 -40.96 19.64
C ILE A 253 27.10 -42.42 19.52
N GLN A 254 28.30 -42.61 18.99
CA GLN A 254 29.04 -43.85 19.17
C GLN A 254 29.64 -43.83 20.58
N ASN A 255 29.08 -44.62 21.49
CA ASN A 255 29.71 -44.97 22.75
C ASN A 255 30.77 -46.06 22.48
N GLU A 256 31.99 -45.82 22.94
CA GLU A 256 32.97 -46.87 23.27
C GLU A 256 32.56 -47.62 24.55
#